data_AF-A0A2E5ENW6-F1
#
_entry.id   AF-A0A2E5ENW6-F1
#
_cell.length_a   1.000
_cell.length_b   1.000
_cell.length_c   1.000
_cell.angle_alpha   90.00
_cell.angle_beta   90.00
_cell.angle_gamma   90.00
#
_symmetry.space_group_name_H-M   'P 1'
#
loop_
_entity.id
_entity.type
_entity.pdbx_description
1 polymer ?
#
loop_
_entity_poly.entity_id
_entity_poly.type
_entity_poly.pdbx_seq_one_letter_code
_entity_poly.pdbx_strand_id
1 'polypeptide(L)'
;MTDLFENVELETPSNTDTSVKDVIVDENQPSITSPEWNDYVLGLFADNELFDGRPTCAGLRRVSELVLGQIVSSRPTQVFPPSDGNGVGRSTVIWEVVFGDGSVFSDVADSWEGNTDDMFCVFNTATAATRAEGRALRKALRLRTVAAEEMTKKDTASIVRSISQTSKVATEGEYDDSDRMTDAQANFVDSKCRQLDINGAEFFQNVLNTSVKRKVTKRQASLAIEKLNDYQRGIVSVPDDITGYSEDWR
;
A
#
# COMPACT_ATOMS: atom_id res chain seq x y z
N MET A 1 -34.15 -49.14 31.63
CA MET A 1 -33.54 -48.34 30.55
C MET A 1 -34.52 -47.20 30.33
N THR A 2 -34.27 -46.08 30.99
CA THR A 2 -35.17 -44.91 31.03
C THR A 2 -34.96 -44.11 29.76
N ASP A 3 -36.03 -43.86 29.01
CA ASP A 3 -35.95 -43.23 27.70
C ASP A 3 -35.60 -41.75 27.86
N LEU A 4 -34.45 -41.34 27.31
CA LEU A 4 -33.80 -40.05 27.58
C LEU A 4 -34.54 -38.86 26.93
N PHE A 5 -35.58 -39.13 26.13
CA PHE A 5 -36.25 -38.16 25.29
C PHE A 5 -37.74 -37.96 25.62
N GLU A 6 -38.24 -38.52 26.72
CA GLU A 6 -39.67 -38.49 27.07
C GLU A 6 -40.22 -37.09 27.39
N ASN A 7 -39.36 -36.08 27.53
CA ASN A 7 -39.75 -34.69 27.85
C ASN A 7 -39.16 -33.63 26.89
N VAL A 8 -38.69 -34.02 25.71
CA VAL A 8 -38.21 -33.06 24.70
C VAL A 8 -39.29 -32.88 23.65
N GLU A 9 -40.13 -31.85 23.83
CA GLU A 9 -41.10 -31.44 22.82
C GLU A 9 -40.32 -30.84 21.64
N LEU A 10 -40.30 -31.56 20.51
CA LEU A 10 -39.66 -31.09 19.29
C LEU A 10 -40.43 -29.89 18.76
N GLU A 11 -39.77 -28.73 18.65
CA GLU A 11 -40.39 -27.55 18.08
C GLU A 11 -40.84 -27.83 16.64
N THR A 12 -42.15 -27.76 16.43
CA THR A 12 -42.78 -27.83 15.12
C THR A 12 -42.96 -26.43 14.53
N PRO A 13 -43.13 -26.28 13.21
CA PRO A 13 -43.41 -25.00 12.57
C PRO A 13 -44.64 -24.25 13.14
N SER A 14 -45.48 -24.94 13.92
CA SER A 14 -46.64 -24.36 14.60
C SER A 14 -46.31 -23.68 15.93
N ASN A 15 -45.16 -23.98 16.56
CA ASN A 15 -44.75 -23.45 17.86
C ASN A 15 -43.44 -22.63 17.79
N THR A 16 -42.80 -22.55 16.63
CA THR A 16 -41.69 -21.62 16.38
C THR A 16 -42.25 -20.26 15.97
N ASP A 17 -41.75 -19.17 16.57
CA ASP A 17 -42.08 -17.81 16.15
C ASP A 17 -41.50 -17.55 14.76
N THR A 18 -42.35 -17.68 13.73
CA THR A 18 -42.02 -17.40 12.33
C THR A 18 -42.28 -15.94 11.96
N SER A 19 -42.47 -15.05 12.93
CA SER A 19 -42.60 -13.62 12.62
C SER A 19 -41.35 -13.16 11.87
N VAL A 20 -41.58 -12.50 10.75
CA VAL A 20 -40.53 -11.77 10.06
C VAL A 20 -40.04 -10.75 11.07
N LYS A 21 -38.76 -10.81 11.49
CA LYS A 21 -38.17 -9.73 12.28
C LYS A 21 -38.45 -8.45 11.51
N ASP A 22 -39.22 -7.54 12.11
CA ASP A 22 -39.49 -6.23 11.54
C ASP A 22 -38.14 -5.52 11.34
N VAL A 23 -37.59 -5.68 10.14
CA VAL A 23 -36.61 -4.74 9.62
C VAL A 23 -37.41 -3.45 9.51
N ILE A 24 -37.04 -2.46 10.31
CA ILE A 24 -37.62 -1.12 10.23
C ILE A 24 -37.24 -0.57 8.86
N VAL A 25 -38.00 -0.94 7.83
CA VAL A 25 -37.90 -0.33 6.51
C VAL A 25 -38.65 0.98 6.67
N ASP A 26 -37.91 2.04 7.00
CA ASP A 26 -38.42 3.39 6.85
C ASP A 26 -38.93 3.52 5.40
N GLU A 27 -40.21 3.82 5.21
CA GLU A 27 -40.81 3.95 3.87
C GLU A 27 -40.10 5.01 3.01
N ASN A 28 -39.30 5.88 3.64
CA ASN A 28 -38.47 6.89 2.99
C ASN A 28 -37.01 6.45 2.73
N GLN A 29 -36.64 5.20 3.05
CA GLN A 29 -35.30 4.69 2.81
C GLN A 29 -35.06 4.53 1.30
N PRO A 30 -34.06 5.22 0.71
CA PRO A 30 -33.71 4.99 -0.68
C PRO A 30 -33.18 3.57 -0.86
N SER A 31 -33.35 3.02 -2.06
CA SER A 31 -32.73 1.73 -2.40
C SER A 31 -31.21 1.81 -2.25
N ILE A 32 -30.58 0.73 -1.77
CA ILE A 32 -29.11 0.62 -1.59
C ILE A 32 -28.30 0.77 -2.89
N THR A 33 -28.98 0.77 -4.05
CA THR A 33 -28.38 1.03 -5.36
C THR A 33 -28.72 2.41 -5.92
N SER A 34 -29.53 3.21 -5.23
CA SER A 34 -29.95 4.51 -5.73
C SER A 34 -28.85 5.57 -5.55
N PRO A 35 -28.83 6.63 -6.38
CA PRO A 35 -27.88 7.73 -6.22
C PRO A 35 -27.94 8.42 -4.86
N GLU A 36 -29.13 8.51 -4.26
CA GLU A 36 -29.43 9.19 -2.99
C GLU A 36 -29.00 8.38 -1.77
N TRP A 37 -28.68 7.09 -1.94
CA TRP A 37 -28.26 6.19 -0.86
C TRP A 37 -27.10 6.75 -0.04
N ASN A 38 -26.09 7.29 -0.72
CA ASN A 38 -24.90 7.81 -0.06
C ASN A 38 -25.25 8.93 0.92
N ASP A 39 -26.10 9.87 0.50
CA ASP A 39 -26.42 11.05 1.29
C ASP A 39 -27.37 10.70 2.43
N TYR A 40 -28.29 9.76 2.20
CA TYR A 40 -29.12 9.18 3.25
C TYR A 40 -28.29 8.55 4.36
N VAL A 41 -27.37 7.63 4.03
CA VAL A 41 -26.55 6.94 5.02
C VAL A 41 -25.61 7.92 5.75
N LEU A 42 -25.04 8.91 5.04
CA LEU A 42 -24.23 9.96 5.68
C LEU A 42 -25.04 10.82 6.65
N GLY A 43 -26.33 11.05 6.38
CA GLY A 43 -27.24 11.76 7.29
C GLY A 43 -27.57 11.00 8.59
N LEU A 44 -27.25 9.70 8.67
CA LEU A 44 -27.47 8.89 9.88
C LEU A 44 -26.35 9.03 10.91
N PHE A 45 -25.21 9.63 10.55
CA PHE A 45 -24.08 9.84 11.45
C PHE A 45 -24.32 11.07 12.34
N ALA A 46 -23.91 10.97 13.61
CA ALA A 46 -23.86 12.13 14.49
C ALA A 46 -22.62 12.99 14.18
N ASP A 47 -22.67 14.28 14.52
CA ASP A 47 -21.56 15.21 14.26
C ASP A 47 -20.23 14.76 14.89
N ASN A 48 -20.28 14.11 16.06
CA ASN A 48 -19.09 13.57 16.74
C ASN A 48 -18.57 12.25 16.14
N GLU A 49 -19.31 11.65 15.21
CA GLU A 49 -18.91 10.46 14.46
C GLU A 49 -18.32 10.81 13.09
N LEU A 50 -18.30 12.10 12.75
CA LEU A 50 -17.75 12.64 11.51
C LEU A 50 -16.47 13.43 11.82
N PHE A 51 -15.42 13.17 11.05
CA PHE A 51 -14.18 13.95 11.04
C PHE A 51 -13.95 14.47 9.63
N ASP A 52 -13.92 15.80 9.45
CA ASP A 52 -13.86 16.44 8.13
C ASP A 52 -14.89 15.88 7.13
N GLY A 53 -16.14 15.67 7.59
CA GLY A 53 -17.24 15.12 6.80
C GLY A 53 -17.10 13.63 6.44
N ARG A 54 -16.16 12.92 7.07
CA ARG A 54 -15.93 11.47 6.87
C ARG A 54 -16.30 10.68 8.11
N PRO A 55 -16.96 9.53 7.97
CA PRO A 55 -17.35 8.74 9.12
C PRO A 55 -16.14 8.07 9.77
N THR A 56 -16.13 8.09 11.10
CA THR A 56 -15.21 7.32 11.93
C THR A 56 -15.58 5.83 11.92
N CYS A 57 -14.63 4.96 12.23
CA CYS A 57 -14.88 3.52 12.37
C CYS A 57 -15.98 3.23 13.42
N ALA A 58 -15.99 3.99 14.52
CA ALA A 58 -17.02 3.87 15.56
C ALA A 58 -18.42 4.20 15.02
N GLY A 59 -18.56 5.32 14.30
CA GLY A 59 -19.81 5.68 13.64
C GLY A 59 -20.23 4.64 12.60
N LEU A 60 -19.28 4.15 11.82
CA LEU A 60 -19.54 3.11 10.80
C LEU A 60 -20.11 1.86 11.42
N ARG A 61 -19.63 1.45 12.61
CA ARG A 61 -20.16 0.28 13.33
C ARG A 61 -21.62 0.49 13.72
N ARG A 62 -21.93 1.62 14.35
CA ARG A 62 -23.31 1.95 14.77
C ARG A 62 -24.26 2.05 13.59
N VAL A 63 -23.90 2.81 12.56
CA VAL A 63 -24.75 3.02 11.38
C VAL A 63 -24.91 1.73 10.57
N SER A 64 -23.87 0.89 10.51
CA SER A 64 -24.00 -0.45 9.90
C SER A 64 -25.01 -1.31 10.63
N GLU A 65 -25.00 -1.32 11.96
CA GLU A 65 -25.99 -2.08 12.73
C GLU A 65 -27.41 -1.54 12.58
N LEU A 66 -27.54 -0.21 12.44
CA LEU A 66 -28.81 0.45 12.20
C LEU A 66 -29.42 0.09 10.84
N VAL A 67 -28.60 0.03 9.79
CA VAL A 67 -29.06 -0.10 8.40
C VAL A 67 -29.11 -1.56 7.93
N LEU A 68 -28.15 -2.39 8.34
CA LEU A 68 -27.97 -3.77 7.86
C LEU A 68 -28.30 -4.83 8.93
N GLY A 69 -28.56 -4.40 10.17
CA GLY A 69 -28.84 -5.29 11.30
C GLY A 69 -27.59 -5.64 12.11
N GLN A 70 -27.76 -6.45 13.15
CA GLN A 70 -26.72 -6.76 14.13
C GLN A 70 -25.44 -7.32 13.50
N ILE A 71 -24.27 -6.80 13.91
CA ILE A 71 -22.98 -7.41 13.60
C ILE A 71 -22.78 -8.58 14.58
N VAL A 72 -22.69 -9.80 14.05
CA VAL A 72 -22.50 -11.01 14.86
C VAL A 72 -21.03 -11.38 15.03
N SER A 73 -20.16 -10.90 14.15
CA SER A 73 -18.72 -11.04 14.26
C SER A 73 -18.01 -9.88 13.57
N SER A 74 -17.01 -9.28 14.23
CA SER A 74 -16.10 -8.29 13.66
C SER A 74 -14.70 -8.58 14.21
N ARG A 75 -13.77 -9.01 13.35
CA ARG A 75 -12.43 -9.46 13.80
C ARG A 75 -11.38 -9.42 12.69
N PRO A 76 -10.09 -9.33 13.04
CA PRO A 76 -9.03 -9.57 12.06
C PRO A 76 -8.99 -11.06 11.70
N THR A 77 -8.89 -11.37 10.41
CA THR A 77 -8.69 -12.74 9.92
C THR A 77 -7.22 -13.07 9.72
N GLN A 78 -6.42 -12.06 9.35
CA GLN A 78 -4.96 -12.16 9.24
C GLN A 78 -4.30 -10.86 9.67
N VAL A 79 -3.18 -10.98 10.38
CA VAL A 79 -2.36 -9.86 10.84
C VAL A 79 -0.93 -10.12 10.42
N PHE A 80 -0.36 -9.19 9.66
CA PHE A 80 1.06 -9.13 9.33
C PHE A 80 1.67 -7.99 10.15
N PRO A 81 2.27 -8.29 11.32
CA PRO A 81 2.94 -7.27 12.12
C PRO A 81 4.26 -6.87 11.44
N PRO A 82 4.87 -5.75 11.86
CA PRO A 82 6.20 -5.37 11.41
C PRO A 82 7.22 -6.48 11.69
N SER A 83 8.07 -6.77 10.69
CA SER A 83 9.14 -7.77 10.79
C SER A 83 10.38 -7.27 11.53
N ASP A 84 10.54 -5.95 11.66
CA ASP A 84 11.80 -5.33 12.06
C ASP A 84 11.68 -4.85 13.51
N GLY A 85 12.44 -5.46 14.42
CA GLY A 85 12.17 -5.42 15.87
C GLY A 85 12.18 -4.04 16.56
N ASN A 86 12.71 -2.99 15.92
CA ASN A 86 12.78 -1.63 16.48
C ASN A 86 12.28 -0.52 15.53
N GLY A 87 11.85 -0.85 14.31
CA GLY A 87 11.43 0.13 13.31
C GLY A 87 9.91 0.36 13.31
N VAL A 88 9.47 1.54 12.90
CA VAL A 88 8.08 1.81 12.53
C VAL A 88 7.81 1.15 11.17
N GLY A 89 7.81 -0.19 11.15
CA GLY A 89 7.67 -0.98 9.93
C GLY A 89 6.25 -0.93 9.36
N ARG A 90 6.02 -1.72 8.30
CA ARG A 90 4.69 -1.88 7.72
C ARG A 90 3.91 -2.97 8.44
N SER A 91 2.67 -2.67 8.79
CA SER A 91 1.69 -3.68 9.19
C SER A 91 0.55 -3.73 8.18
N THR A 92 0.07 -4.95 7.91
CA THR A 92 -1.11 -5.19 7.07
C THR A 92 -2.10 -6.03 7.86
N VAL A 93 -3.36 -5.62 7.88
CA VAL A 93 -4.45 -6.35 8.56
C VAL A 93 -5.58 -6.60 7.56
N ILE A 94 -6.07 -7.84 7.54
CA ILE A 94 -7.30 -8.23 6.86
C ILE A 94 -8.38 -8.34 7.91
N TRP A 95 -9.50 -7.67 7.69
CA TRP A 95 -10.63 -7.61 8.61
C TRP A 95 -11.89 -8.18 7.97
N GLU A 96 -12.69 -8.89 8.76
CA GLU A 96 -13.97 -9.47 8.36
C GLU A 96 -15.07 -9.04 9.32
N VAL A 97 -16.22 -8.68 8.74
CA VAL A 97 -17.47 -8.35 9.41
C VAL A 97 -18.55 -9.28 8.90
N VAL A 98 -19.29 -9.89 9.82
CA VAL A 98 -20.42 -10.78 9.56
C VAL A 98 -21.66 -10.20 10.21
N PHE A 99 -22.74 -10.06 9.45
CA PHE A 99 -24.04 -9.59 9.93
C PHE A 99 -24.97 -10.76 10.26
N GLY A 100 -26.02 -10.49 11.03
CA GLY A 100 -26.98 -11.50 11.49
C GLY A 100 -27.78 -12.18 10.36
N ASP A 101 -27.84 -11.57 9.17
CA ASP A 101 -28.42 -12.16 7.96
C ASP A 101 -27.47 -13.12 7.23
N GLY A 102 -26.24 -13.29 7.73
CA GLY A 102 -25.18 -14.11 7.15
C GLY A 102 -24.35 -13.41 6.07
N SER A 103 -24.60 -12.13 5.78
CA SER A 103 -23.75 -11.36 4.87
C SER A 103 -22.36 -11.15 5.46
N VAL A 104 -21.34 -11.27 4.61
CA VAL A 104 -19.93 -11.18 4.98
C VAL A 104 -19.25 -10.11 4.14
N PHE A 105 -18.58 -9.18 4.82
CA PHE A 105 -17.79 -8.13 4.20
C PHE A 105 -16.38 -8.16 4.75
N SER A 106 -15.40 -8.00 3.87
CA SER A 106 -14.00 -7.94 4.27
C SER A 106 -13.25 -6.88 3.51
N ASP A 107 -12.19 -6.39 4.14
CA ASP A 107 -11.22 -5.55 3.47
C ASP A 107 -9.84 -5.65 4.12
N VAL A 108 -8.86 -5.05 3.45
CA VAL A 108 -7.47 -4.98 3.89
C VAL A 108 -7.03 -3.53 4.00
N ALA A 109 -6.20 -3.26 5.00
CA ALA A 109 -5.50 -2.00 5.13
C ALA A 109 -4.05 -2.21 5.60
N ASP A 110 -3.18 -1.33 5.12
CA ASP A 110 -1.81 -1.21 5.56
C ASP A 110 -1.60 0.07 6.37
N SER A 111 -0.72 0.00 7.35
CA SER A 111 -0.19 1.16 8.07
C SER A 111 1.32 1.10 8.07
N TRP A 112 1.91 2.18 7.56
CA TRP A 112 3.35 2.41 7.55
C TRP A 112 3.63 3.91 7.46
N GLU A 113 4.88 4.29 7.62
CA GLU A 113 5.30 5.70 7.74
C GLU A 113 4.78 6.60 6.60
N GLY A 114 4.75 6.13 5.36
CA GLY A 114 4.34 6.95 4.24
C GLY A 114 2.84 7.17 4.08
N ASN A 115 1.99 6.39 4.76
CA ASN A 115 0.53 6.49 4.62
C ASN A 115 -0.20 6.77 5.96
N THR A 116 0.53 6.90 7.05
CA THR A 116 -0.01 7.08 8.40
C THR A 116 0.67 8.28 9.06
N ASP A 117 -0.11 9.11 9.75
CA ASP A 117 0.41 10.23 10.54
C ASP A 117 1.36 9.70 11.65
N ASP A 118 2.40 10.46 11.97
CA ASP A 118 3.47 10.04 12.89
C ASP A 118 2.92 9.61 14.25
N MET A 119 1.89 10.32 14.75
CA MET A 119 1.27 10.00 16.04
C MET A 119 0.59 8.63 16.07
N PHE A 120 0.04 8.18 14.93
CA PHE A 120 -0.62 6.88 14.83
C PHE A 120 0.33 5.79 14.33
N CYS A 121 1.40 6.16 13.64
CA CYS A 121 2.33 5.21 13.03
C CYS A 121 3.05 4.33 14.06
N VAL A 122 3.28 4.84 15.28
CA VAL A 122 3.83 4.05 16.40
C VAL A 122 2.91 2.89 16.84
N PHE A 123 1.62 2.93 16.48
CA PHE A 123 0.63 1.88 16.74
C PHE A 123 0.19 1.19 15.43
N ASN A 124 1.11 1.01 14.47
CA ASN A 124 0.79 0.59 13.09
C ASN A 124 -0.19 -0.58 12.97
N THR A 125 -0.05 -1.64 13.77
CA THR A 125 -0.89 -2.83 13.67
C THR A 125 -2.32 -2.52 14.09
N ALA A 126 -2.47 -1.72 15.15
CA ALA A 126 -3.78 -1.24 15.59
C ALA A 126 -4.39 -0.27 14.57
N THR A 127 -3.60 0.65 14.02
CA THR A 127 -4.06 1.58 12.99
C THR A 127 -4.49 0.86 11.70
N ALA A 128 -3.72 -0.14 11.26
CA ALA A 128 -4.08 -0.99 10.12
C ALA A 128 -5.38 -1.76 10.40
N ALA A 129 -5.55 -2.29 11.61
CA ALA A 129 -6.78 -2.99 11.99
C ALA A 129 -8.02 -2.07 11.93
N THR A 130 -7.97 -0.88 12.55
CA THR A 130 -9.08 0.07 12.54
C THR A 130 -9.41 0.55 11.13
N ARG A 131 -8.40 0.78 10.28
CA ARG A 131 -8.59 1.11 8.87
C ARG A 131 -9.26 -0.02 8.10
N ALA A 132 -8.82 -1.27 8.30
CA ALA A 132 -9.39 -2.43 7.63
C ALA A 132 -10.85 -2.65 8.03
N GLU A 133 -11.18 -2.50 9.32
CA GLU A 133 -12.56 -2.55 9.80
C GLU A 133 -13.42 -1.45 9.16
N GLY A 134 -12.96 -0.19 9.22
CA GLY A 134 -13.67 0.94 8.62
C GLY A 134 -13.93 0.74 7.13
N ARG A 135 -12.97 0.20 6.39
CA ARG A 135 -13.12 -0.14 4.97
C ARG A 135 -14.18 -1.22 4.72
N ALA A 136 -14.19 -2.29 5.53
CA ALA A 136 -15.18 -3.36 5.43
C ALA A 136 -16.60 -2.84 5.68
N LEU A 137 -16.79 -2.05 6.74
CA LEU A 137 -18.08 -1.44 7.08
C LEU A 137 -18.53 -0.42 6.02
N ARG A 138 -17.62 0.41 5.51
CA ARG A 138 -17.90 1.33 4.39
C ARG A 138 -18.36 0.58 3.14
N LYS A 139 -17.73 -0.55 2.83
CA LYS A 139 -18.14 -1.43 1.72
C LYS A 139 -19.53 -2.03 1.96
N ALA A 140 -19.82 -2.49 3.17
CA ALA A 140 -21.14 -2.99 3.55
C ALA A 140 -22.22 -1.93 3.31
N LEU A 141 -21.96 -0.69 3.75
CA LEU A 141 -22.83 0.46 3.58
C LEU A 141 -22.77 1.10 2.18
N ARG A 142 -21.94 0.62 1.25
CA ARG A 142 -21.74 1.18 -0.10
C ARG A 142 -21.46 2.70 -0.16
N LEU A 143 -20.78 3.23 0.85
CA LEU A 143 -20.43 4.64 0.91
C LEU A 143 -19.31 5.00 -0.07
N ARG A 144 -19.38 6.17 -0.70
CA ARG A 144 -18.36 6.65 -1.65
C ARG A 144 -17.16 7.35 -0.96
N THR A 145 -17.38 7.88 0.23
CA THR A 145 -16.35 8.55 1.02
C THR A 145 -15.45 7.53 1.72
N VAL A 146 -14.20 7.92 2.01
CA VAL A 146 -13.28 7.10 2.82
C VAL A 146 -13.62 7.22 4.31
N ALA A 147 -13.22 6.23 5.10
CA ALA A 147 -13.30 6.36 6.56
C ALA A 147 -12.29 7.41 7.06
N ALA A 148 -12.59 8.06 8.18
CA ALA A 148 -11.72 9.09 8.77
C ALA A 148 -10.30 8.56 9.01
N GLU A 149 -10.17 7.32 9.46
CA GLU A 149 -8.90 6.69 9.80
C GLU A 149 -8.01 6.43 8.57
N GLU A 150 -8.58 6.40 7.36
CA GLU A 150 -7.82 6.25 6.10
C GLU A 150 -7.15 7.56 5.67
N MET A 151 -7.58 8.69 6.22
CA MET A 151 -7.01 9.98 5.87
C MET A 151 -5.56 10.06 6.33
N THR A 152 -4.73 10.63 5.47
CA THR A 152 -3.35 10.99 5.80
C THR A 152 -3.09 12.41 5.33
N LYS A 153 -2.41 13.18 6.18
CA LYS A 153 -1.93 14.53 5.85
C LYS A 153 -0.61 14.50 5.09
N LYS A 154 0.01 13.32 4.98
CA LYS A 154 1.28 13.14 4.27
C LYS A 154 1.07 13.11 2.76
N ASP A 155 2.00 13.71 2.03
CA ASP A 155 2.07 13.57 0.58
C ASP A 155 2.62 12.17 0.22
N THR A 156 1.74 11.18 0.28
CA THR A 156 2.05 9.79 -0.05
C THR A 156 2.69 9.65 -1.44
N ALA A 157 2.33 10.50 -2.40
CA ALA A 157 2.84 10.43 -3.76
C ALA A 157 4.29 10.90 -3.86
N SER A 158 4.71 11.93 -3.10
CA SER A 158 6.13 12.27 -3.01
C SER A 158 6.92 11.21 -2.25
N ILE A 159 6.37 10.63 -1.19
CA ILE A 159 7.02 9.57 -0.40
C ILE A 159 7.20 8.29 -1.23
N VAL A 160 6.21 7.87 -2.01
CA VAL A 160 6.34 6.71 -2.90
C VAL A 160 7.37 6.97 -4.00
N ARG A 161 7.45 8.20 -4.52
CA ARG A 161 8.47 8.58 -5.51
C ARG A 161 9.87 8.54 -4.91
N SER A 162 10.08 9.05 -3.70
CA SER A 162 11.38 9.00 -3.02
C SER A 162 11.76 7.55 -2.70
N ILE A 163 10.85 6.74 -2.15
CA ILE A 163 11.11 5.32 -1.89
C ILE A 163 11.42 4.57 -3.19
N SER A 164 10.69 4.81 -4.28
CA SER A 164 10.96 4.15 -5.56
C SER A 164 12.31 4.54 -6.16
N GLN A 165 12.78 5.76 -5.91
CA GLN A 165 14.12 6.20 -6.27
C GLN A 165 15.19 5.54 -5.39
N THR A 166 14.95 5.43 -4.08
CA THR A 166 15.86 4.78 -3.13
C THR A 166 15.90 3.26 -3.27
N SER A 167 14.79 2.59 -3.57
CA SER A 167 14.71 1.13 -3.75
C SER A 167 15.37 0.64 -5.05
N LYS A 168 15.56 1.52 -6.05
CA LYS A 168 16.45 1.24 -7.19
C LYS A 168 17.93 1.30 -6.81
N VAL A 169 18.26 1.89 -5.66
CA VAL A 169 19.62 2.08 -5.14
C VAL A 169 19.93 1.04 -4.04
N ALA A 170 18.93 0.41 -3.43
CA ALA A 170 19.07 -0.55 -2.34
C ALA A 170 19.36 -1.98 -2.81
N THR A 171 20.50 -2.18 -3.47
CA THR A 171 21.27 -3.43 -3.36
C THR A 171 22.64 -3.06 -2.79
N GLU A 172 22.84 -3.48 -1.53
CA GLU A 172 24.08 -3.45 -0.72
C GLU A 172 24.62 -2.09 -0.24
N GLY A 173 24.51 -1.89 1.08
CA GLY A 173 25.42 -1.16 1.97
C GLY A 173 25.75 0.31 1.65
N GLU A 174 25.33 1.24 2.52
CA GLU A 174 25.79 2.64 2.59
C GLU A 174 26.35 3.19 1.26
N TYR A 175 25.47 3.33 0.26
CA TYR A 175 25.86 3.87 -1.03
C TYR A 175 26.01 5.39 -0.93
N ASP A 176 27.21 5.86 -0.57
CA ASP A 176 27.62 7.23 -0.82
C ASP A 176 27.99 7.38 -2.30
N ASP A 177 27.22 8.17 -3.05
CA ASP A 177 27.38 8.36 -4.50
C ASP A 177 28.61 9.25 -4.84
N SER A 178 29.20 9.89 -3.83
CA SER A 178 30.41 10.73 -3.90
C SER A 178 31.71 9.95 -3.69
N ASP A 179 31.60 8.69 -3.27
CA ASP A 179 32.74 7.78 -3.17
C ASP A 179 33.36 7.46 -4.52
N ARG A 180 34.58 6.94 -4.49
CA ARG A 180 35.28 6.50 -5.71
C ARG A 180 34.51 5.36 -6.37
N MET A 181 34.48 5.37 -7.70
CA MET A 181 34.01 4.27 -8.54
C MET A 181 34.55 2.93 -8.03
N THR A 182 33.68 1.93 -7.92
CA THR A 182 34.06 0.59 -7.46
C THR A 182 34.74 -0.21 -8.58
N ASP A 183 35.53 -1.23 -8.22
CA ASP A 183 36.19 -2.10 -9.20
C ASP A 183 35.17 -2.82 -10.10
N ALA A 184 34.01 -3.20 -9.54
CA ALA A 184 32.92 -3.79 -10.31
C ALA A 184 32.39 -2.83 -11.39
N GLN A 185 32.20 -1.55 -11.06
CA GLN A 185 31.79 -0.52 -12.02
C GLN A 185 32.87 -0.29 -13.07
N ALA A 186 34.15 -0.20 -12.69
CA ALA A 186 35.27 -0.03 -13.61
C ALA A 186 35.37 -1.21 -14.61
N ASN A 187 35.24 -2.44 -14.11
CA ASN A 187 35.25 -3.65 -14.93
C ASN A 187 34.08 -3.71 -15.90
N PHE A 188 32.89 -3.28 -15.46
CA PHE A 188 31.71 -3.25 -16.32
C PHE A 188 31.87 -2.22 -17.45
N VAL A 189 32.30 -1.01 -17.11
CA VAL A 189 32.52 0.07 -18.09
C VAL A 189 33.54 -0.38 -19.13
N ASP A 190 34.68 -0.94 -18.71
CA ASP A 190 35.71 -1.42 -19.63
C ASP A 190 35.24 -2.56 -20.54
N SER A 191 34.49 -3.53 -19.98
CA SER A 191 33.92 -4.60 -20.79
C SER A 191 32.97 -4.05 -21.86
N LYS A 192 32.23 -2.99 -21.57
CA LYS A 192 31.34 -2.32 -22.52
C LYS A 192 32.09 -1.49 -23.54
N CYS A 193 33.10 -0.74 -23.12
CA CYS A 193 33.99 -0.02 -24.03
C CYS A 193 34.68 -0.97 -25.01
N ARG A 194 35.16 -2.13 -24.55
CA ARG A 194 35.72 -3.18 -25.42
C ARG A 194 34.69 -3.75 -26.39
N GLN A 195 33.45 -3.99 -25.93
CA GLN A 195 32.38 -4.54 -26.75
C GLN A 195 31.93 -3.57 -27.86
N LEU A 196 31.94 -2.27 -27.57
CA LEU A 196 31.46 -1.21 -28.47
C LEU A 196 32.59 -0.52 -29.25
N ASP A 197 33.83 -0.96 -29.08
CA ASP A 197 35.04 -0.33 -29.62
C ASP A 197 35.17 1.16 -29.28
N ILE A 198 35.02 1.48 -27.99
CA ILE A 198 35.06 2.85 -27.45
C ILE A 198 36.33 3.04 -26.62
N ASN A 199 37.02 4.16 -26.82
CA ASN A 199 38.11 4.63 -25.97
C ASN A 199 37.56 5.15 -24.64
N GLY A 200 37.84 4.44 -23.54
CA GLY A 200 37.31 4.80 -22.21
C GLY A 200 37.75 6.20 -21.74
N ALA A 201 39.00 6.60 -21.99
CA ALA A 201 39.51 7.91 -21.56
C ALA A 201 38.81 9.07 -22.29
N GLU A 202 38.65 8.94 -23.61
CA GLU A 202 37.95 9.92 -24.45
C GLU A 202 36.45 9.94 -24.15
N PHE A 203 35.84 8.79 -23.88
CA PHE A 203 34.44 8.71 -23.48
C PHE A 203 34.15 9.50 -22.19
N PHE A 204 34.94 9.29 -21.12
CA PHE A 204 34.75 10.05 -19.89
C PHE A 204 35.00 11.55 -20.12
N GLN A 205 36.00 11.91 -20.93
CA GLN A 205 36.36 13.30 -21.18
C GLN A 205 35.33 14.03 -22.04
N ASN A 206 34.92 13.46 -23.18
CA ASN A 206 34.10 14.12 -24.19
C ASN A 206 32.60 13.97 -23.91
N VAL A 207 32.17 12.84 -23.32
CA VAL A 207 30.74 12.58 -23.06
C VAL A 207 30.33 12.97 -21.65
N LEU A 208 31.17 12.68 -20.66
CA LEU A 208 30.86 12.93 -19.24
C LEU A 208 31.59 14.13 -18.64
N ASN A 209 32.37 14.88 -19.45
CA ASN A 209 33.17 16.03 -19.01
C ASN A 209 34.01 15.74 -17.76
N THR A 210 34.51 14.50 -17.65
CA THR A 210 35.20 13.98 -16.48
C THR A 210 36.54 13.38 -16.90
N SER A 211 37.59 13.62 -16.12
CA SER A 211 38.91 13.02 -16.39
C SER A 211 39.05 11.73 -15.59
N VAL A 212 39.39 10.62 -16.26
CA VAL A 212 39.68 9.34 -15.61
C VAL A 212 40.93 9.42 -14.72
N LYS A 213 41.84 10.35 -15.01
CA LYS A 213 43.00 10.66 -14.17
C LYS A 213 42.63 11.34 -12.84
N ARG A 214 41.39 11.84 -12.71
CA ARG A 214 40.83 12.38 -11.45
C ARG A 214 39.95 11.31 -10.81
N LYS A 215 39.59 11.50 -9.53
CA LYS A 215 38.67 10.60 -8.81
C LYS A 215 37.31 10.60 -9.53
N VAL A 216 37.03 9.53 -10.30
CA VAL A 216 35.69 9.25 -10.84
C VAL A 216 34.83 8.72 -9.70
N THR A 217 33.66 9.32 -9.49
CA THR A 217 32.75 8.90 -8.42
C THR A 217 31.84 7.74 -8.84
N LYS A 218 31.26 7.03 -7.87
CA LYS A 218 30.26 5.98 -8.12
C LYS A 218 29.09 6.50 -8.96
N ARG A 219 28.64 7.74 -8.72
CA ARG A 219 27.62 8.41 -9.54
C ARG A 219 28.04 8.59 -11.00
N GLN A 220 29.26 9.11 -11.23
CA GLN A 220 29.78 9.31 -12.58
C GLN A 220 29.94 7.98 -13.33
N ALA A 221 30.34 6.93 -12.62
CA ALA A 221 30.43 5.58 -13.16
C ALA A 221 29.05 5.00 -13.53
N SER A 222 28.02 5.23 -12.71
CA SER A 222 26.66 4.82 -13.05
C SER A 222 26.11 5.54 -14.30
N LEU A 223 26.40 6.84 -14.45
CA LEU A 223 26.05 7.60 -15.66
C LEU A 223 26.79 7.09 -16.90
N ALA A 224 28.07 6.71 -16.75
CA ALA A 224 28.84 6.06 -17.80
C ALA A 224 28.18 4.76 -18.27
N ILE A 225 27.78 3.90 -17.33
CA ILE A 225 27.13 2.62 -17.63
C ILE A 225 25.80 2.82 -18.36
N GLU A 226 25.00 3.80 -17.94
CA GLU A 226 23.74 4.12 -18.62
C GLU A 226 23.98 4.53 -20.08
N LYS A 227 24.92 5.44 -20.34
CA LYS A 227 25.25 5.88 -21.69
C LYS A 227 25.82 4.78 -22.58
N LEU A 228 26.65 3.90 -22.03
CA LEU A 228 27.18 2.75 -22.78
C LEU A 228 26.06 1.75 -23.12
N ASN A 229 25.08 1.56 -22.24
CA ASN A 229 23.91 0.75 -22.55
C ASN A 229 23.01 1.39 -23.63
N ASP A 230 22.88 2.72 -23.65
CA ASP A 230 22.15 3.43 -24.72
C ASP A 230 22.80 3.21 -26.09
N TYR A 231 24.14 3.28 -26.16
CA TYR A 231 24.90 2.95 -27.37
C TYR A 231 24.71 1.50 -27.78
N GLN A 232 24.79 0.56 -26.83
CA GLN A 232 24.60 -0.86 -27.11
C GLN A 232 23.19 -1.17 -27.64
N ARG A 233 22.17 -0.47 -27.14
CA ARG A 233 20.77 -0.64 -27.56
C ARG A 233 20.46 0.09 -28.87
N GLY A 234 21.39 0.88 -29.40
CA GLY A 234 21.19 1.68 -30.61
C GLY A 234 20.22 2.85 -30.40
N ILE A 235 20.00 3.28 -29.15
CA ILE A 235 19.17 4.46 -28.84
C ILE A 235 19.90 5.73 -29.27
N VAL A 236 21.22 5.73 -29.13
CA VAL A 236 22.12 6.81 -29.56
C VAL A 236 23.28 6.16 -30.34
N SER A 237 23.77 6.82 -31.38
CA SER A 237 24.97 6.37 -32.11
C SER A 237 26.23 6.68 -31.31
N VAL A 238 27.23 5.80 -31.39
CA VAL A 238 28.57 6.07 -30.84
C VAL A 238 29.22 7.20 -31.65
N PRO A 239 29.64 8.30 -31.00
CA PRO A 239 30.39 9.37 -31.66
C PRO A 239 31.76 8.90 -32.16
N ASP A 240 32.20 9.37 -33.33
CA ASP A 240 33.49 8.99 -33.93
C ASP A 240 34.70 9.42 -33.07
N ASP A 241 34.57 10.50 -32.30
CA ASP A 241 35.63 11.10 -31.48
C ASP A 241 35.97 10.31 -30.20
N ILE A 242 35.28 9.20 -29.96
CA ILE A 242 35.53 8.29 -28.85
C ILE A 242 35.74 6.84 -29.30
N THR A 243 35.92 6.60 -30.60
CA THR A 243 36.11 5.24 -31.15
C THR A 243 37.56 4.76 -31.04
N GLY A 244 37.73 3.44 -30.91
CA GLY A 244 39.04 2.79 -30.81
C GLY A 244 39.40 2.43 -29.37
N TYR A 245 39.03 1.22 -28.95
CA TYR A 245 39.30 0.73 -27.60
C TYR A 245 40.78 0.82 -27.22
N SER A 246 41.06 1.41 -26.06
CA SER A 246 42.38 1.40 -25.41
C SER A 246 42.27 0.58 -24.12
N GLU A 247 43.19 -0.35 -23.89
CA GLU A 247 43.18 -1.20 -22.68
C GLU A 247 43.68 -0.46 -21.44
N ASP A 248 44.53 0.55 -21.63
CA ASP A 248 45.25 1.25 -20.54
C ASP A 248 44.65 2.63 -20.25
N TRP A 249 43.38 2.63 -19.82
CA TRP A 249 42.61 3.86 -19.53
C TRP A 249 42.15 3.97 -18.07
N ARG A 250 42.29 2.89 -17.27
CA ARG A 250 41.79 2.77 -15.89
C ARG A 250 42.73 3.37 -14.85
#